data_AF-A0A3M1FKD5-F1
#
_entry.id   AF-A0A3M1FKD5-F1
#
_cell.length_a   1.000
_cell.length_b   1.000
_cell.length_c   1.000
_cell.angle_alpha   90.00
_cell.angle_beta   90.00
_cell.angle_gamma   90.00
#
_symmetry.space_group_name_H-M   'P 1'
#
loop_
_entity.id
_entity.type
_entity.pdbx_description
1 polymer ?
#
loop_
_entity_poly.entity_id
_entity_poly.type
_entity_poly.pdbx_seq_one_letter_code
_entity_poly.pdbx_strand_id
1 'polypeptide(L)'
;MKKRGAIIAFESLPFCSTKYDVANWITNNIPDVRLYTITGVAHRDLGRFDLSYAMAALERGVIGQDALKDANNGKTVIMLGHKYIDVAIAGIISNNAPKLRELDMYTPVPDIIVYFDEPEGRCIVGGNKREYEPIINNVSEIKDNLIKEITQHTLSEIIWIRKTSVDVEELASAILHISGFHFTLRKPK
;
A
#
# COMPACT_ATOMS: atom_id res chain seq x y z
N MET A 1 -20.49 15.50 16.58
CA MET A 1 -20.01 15.17 15.21
C MET A 1 -19.39 13.79 15.24
N LYS A 2 -19.65 12.90 14.27
CA LYS A 2 -18.91 11.63 14.16
C LYS A 2 -17.45 11.96 13.83
N LYS A 3 -16.50 11.33 14.52
CA LYS A 3 -15.07 11.53 14.26
C LYS A 3 -14.75 10.90 12.89
N ARG A 4 -13.98 11.61 12.04
CA ARG A 4 -13.43 11.05 10.79
C ARG A 4 -12.59 9.82 11.14
N GLY A 5 -12.79 8.72 10.40
CA GLY A 5 -11.91 7.55 10.45
C GLY A 5 -10.66 7.77 9.61
N ALA A 6 -9.65 6.92 9.73
CA ALA A 6 -8.37 7.14 9.07
C ALA A 6 -8.23 6.42 7.75
N ILE A 7 -7.31 6.92 6.93
CA ILE A 7 -6.83 6.30 5.71
C ILE A 7 -5.43 5.76 6.00
N ILE A 8 -5.26 4.44 5.89
CA ILE A 8 -4.02 3.74 6.16
C ILE A 8 -3.51 3.16 4.83
N ALA A 9 -2.32 3.54 4.40
CA ALA A 9 -1.66 2.95 3.24
C ALA A 9 -0.80 1.76 3.69
N PHE A 10 -1.01 0.59 3.07
CA PHE A 10 -0.16 -0.58 3.28
C PHE A 10 0.80 -0.71 2.11
N GLU A 11 2.09 -0.52 2.38
CA GLU A 11 3.17 -0.50 1.40
C GLU A 11 4.18 -1.61 1.66
N SER A 12 4.74 -2.15 0.59
CA SER A 12 5.80 -3.16 0.62
C SER A 12 6.49 -3.18 -0.72
N LEU A 13 7.59 -3.92 -0.83
CA LEU A 13 8.09 -4.35 -2.13
C LEU A 13 7.02 -5.08 -2.95
N PRO A 14 7.13 -5.12 -4.30
CA PRO A 14 6.21 -5.84 -5.15
C PRO A 14 6.16 -7.32 -4.78
N PHE A 15 5.02 -7.97 -5.03
CA PHE A 15 4.84 -9.42 -4.88
C PHE A 15 4.97 -9.99 -3.45
N CYS A 16 5.24 -9.19 -2.42
CA CYS A 16 5.20 -9.66 -1.04
C CYS A 16 3.74 -9.85 -0.56
N SER A 17 3.46 -10.93 0.18
CA SER A 17 2.09 -11.30 0.57
C SER A 17 1.65 -10.75 1.93
N THR A 18 2.58 -10.46 2.85
CA THR A 18 2.24 -10.16 4.26
C THR A 18 1.26 -9.00 4.40
N LYS A 19 1.41 -7.93 3.60
CA LYS A 19 0.46 -6.80 3.61
C LYS A 19 -0.98 -7.23 3.29
N TYR A 20 -1.15 -8.17 2.36
CA TYR A 20 -2.46 -8.68 1.97
C TYR A 20 -3.06 -9.55 3.07
N ASP A 21 -2.25 -10.43 3.66
CA ASP A 21 -2.67 -11.32 4.74
C ASP A 21 -3.16 -10.52 5.95
N VAL A 22 -2.40 -9.50 6.36
CA VAL A 22 -2.75 -8.60 7.46
C VAL A 22 -4.00 -7.78 7.13
N ALA A 23 -4.08 -7.18 5.95
CA ALA A 23 -5.25 -6.38 5.57
C ALA A 23 -6.53 -7.21 5.54
N ASN A 24 -6.47 -8.41 4.95
CA ASN A 24 -7.60 -9.34 4.91
C ASN A 24 -8.03 -9.75 6.32
N TRP A 25 -7.07 -10.09 7.20
CA TRP A 25 -7.36 -10.43 8.59
C TRP A 25 -8.09 -9.28 9.30
N ILE A 26 -7.59 -8.04 9.17
CA ILE A 26 -8.22 -6.87 9.78
C ILE A 26 -9.65 -6.71 9.28
N THR A 27 -9.88 -6.75 7.97
CA THR A 27 -11.21 -6.47 7.40
C THR A 27 -12.23 -7.57 7.66
N ASN A 28 -11.77 -8.80 7.87
CA ASN A 28 -12.66 -9.91 8.24
C ASN A 28 -13.10 -9.83 9.71
N ASN A 29 -12.26 -9.28 10.59
CA ASN A 29 -12.50 -9.24 12.04
C ASN A 29 -13.03 -7.90 12.55
N ILE A 30 -12.80 -6.80 11.83
CA ILE A 30 -13.18 -5.44 12.22
C ILE A 30 -14.23 -4.87 11.25
N PRO A 31 -15.52 -4.77 11.67
CA PRO A 31 -16.62 -4.37 10.77
C PRO A 31 -16.51 -2.97 10.16
N ASP A 32 -15.86 -2.06 10.88
CA ASP A 32 -15.76 -0.64 10.51
C ASP A 32 -14.48 -0.32 9.72
N VAL A 33 -13.73 -1.35 9.33
CA VAL A 33 -12.58 -1.23 8.43
C VAL A 33 -13.00 -1.59 7.00
N ARG A 34 -12.62 -0.75 6.04
CA ARG A 34 -12.83 -0.98 4.60
C ARG A 34 -11.51 -1.23 3.91
N LEU A 35 -11.51 -2.19 3.00
CA LEU A 35 -10.35 -2.50 2.17
C LEU A 35 -10.58 -1.94 0.77
N TYR A 36 -9.61 -1.18 0.29
CA TYR A 36 -9.49 -0.83 -1.12
C TYR A 36 -8.18 -1.38 -1.65
N THR A 37 -8.27 -2.21 -2.67
CA THR A 37 -7.11 -2.76 -3.37
C THR A 37 -6.95 -2.03 -4.69
N ILE A 38 -5.76 -1.50 -4.91
CA ILE A 38 -5.40 -0.86 -6.16
C ILE A 38 -4.47 -1.79 -6.92
N THR A 39 -4.76 -2.01 -8.20
CA THR A 39 -3.85 -2.78 -9.04
C THR A 39 -2.65 -1.91 -9.43
N GLY A 40 -1.57 -2.02 -8.65
CA GLY A 40 -0.30 -1.32 -8.89
C GLY A 40 0.35 -1.71 -10.22
N VAL A 41 1.30 -0.90 -10.70
CA VAL A 41 1.90 -1.10 -12.03
C VAL A 41 2.76 -2.35 -12.13
N ALA A 42 3.30 -2.82 -11.00
CA ALA A 42 4.00 -4.10 -10.92
C ALA A 42 3.15 -5.31 -11.37
N HIS A 43 1.82 -5.17 -11.45
CA HIS A 43 0.89 -6.23 -11.85
C HIS A 43 0.27 -6.01 -13.24
N ARG A 44 0.81 -5.05 -14.02
CA ARG A 44 0.33 -4.69 -15.36
C ARG A 44 1.40 -5.00 -16.42
N ASP A 45 1.04 -4.77 -17.69
CA ASP A 45 1.95 -4.91 -18.82
C ASP A 45 3.07 -3.86 -18.75
N LEU A 46 4.27 -4.31 -18.37
CA LEU A 46 5.47 -3.48 -18.30
C LEU A 46 6.02 -3.11 -19.68
N GLY A 47 5.63 -3.82 -20.74
CA GLY A 47 5.91 -3.45 -22.13
C GLY A 47 5.16 -2.20 -22.60
N ARG A 48 4.15 -1.76 -21.83
CA ARG A 48 3.42 -0.49 -22.03
C ARG A 48 3.45 0.37 -20.78
N PHE A 49 4.65 0.53 -20.23
CA PHE A 49 4.91 1.18 -18.94
C PHE A 49 4.09 2.47 -18.76
N ASP A 50 4.25 3.48 -19.65
CA ASP A 50 3.54 4.76 -19.55
C ASP A 50 2.02 4.64 -19.46
N LEU A 51 1.42 3.74 -20.25
CA LEU A 51 -0.04 3.51 -20.24
C LEU A 51 -0.47 2.82 -18.95
N SER A 52 0.26 1.78 -18.52
CA SER A 52 -0.02 1.04 -17.30
C SER A 52 -0.02 1.94 -16.06
N TYR A 53 0.88 2.93 -16.02
CA TYR A 53 0.91 3.95 -14.96
C TYR A 53 -0.24 4.93 -15.01
N ALA A 54 -0.54 5.49 -16.17
CA ALA A 54 -1.65 6.43 -16.30
C ALA A 54 -2.97 5.76 -15.85
N MET A 55 -3.17 4.49 -16.23
CA MET A 55 -4.32 3.72 -15.78
C MET A 55 -4.32 3.47 -14.27
N ALA A 56 -3.18 3.10 -13.68
CA ALA A 56 -3.07 2.88 -12.24
C ALA A 56 -3.32 4.16 -11.43
N ALA A 57 -2.79 5.30 -11.87
CA ALA A 57 -3.02 6.59 -11.22
C ALA A 57 -4.49 7.05 -11.33
N LEU A 58 -5.14 6.84 -12.48
CA LEU A 58 -6.57 7.13 -12.64
C LEU A 58 -7.43 6.25 -11.74
N GLU A 59 -7.15 4.94 -11.68
CA GLU A 59 -7.83 3.99 -10.80
C GLU A 59 -7.66 4.39 -9.33
N ARG A 60 -6.42 4.75 -8.92
CA ARG A 60 -6.14 5.28 -7.59
C ARG A 60 -6.90 6.56 -7.27
N GLY A 61 -7.01 7.48 -8.21
CA GLY A 61 -7.76 8.72 -8.03
C GLY A 61 -9.22 8.44 -7.71
N VAL A 62 -9.87 7.56 -8.49
CA VAL A 62 -11.29 7.18 -8.28
C VAL A 62 -11.47 6.46 -6.94
N ILE A 63 -10.68 5.41 -6.68
CA ILE A 63 -10.72 4.64 -5.43
C ILE A 63 -10.42 5.53 -4.22
N GLY A 64 -9.50 6.48 -4.38
CA GLY A 64 -9.12 7.44 -3.35
C GLY A 64 -10.27 8.34 -2.92
N GLN A 65 -11.14 8.75 -3.84
CA GLN A 65 -12.33 9.54 -3.48
C GLN A 65 -13.34 8.71 -2.67
N ASP A 66 -13.53 7.43 -3.02
CA ASP A 66 -14.39 6.53 -2.24
C ASP A 66 -13.81 6.26 -0.85
N ALA A 67 -12.49 6.03 -0.75
CA ALA A 67 -11.78 5.91 0.52
C ALA A 67 -11.95 7.15 1.40
N LEU A 68 -11.81 8.35 0.83
CA LEU A 68 -11.98 9.61 1.57
C LEU A 68 -13.44 9.78 2.07
N LYS A 69 -14.42 9.42 1.24
CA LYS A 69 -15.83 9.44 1.63
C LYS A 69 -16.11 8.50 2.79
N ASP A 70 -15.60 7.27 2.74
CA ASP A 70 -15.78 6.30 3.82
C ASP A 70 -15.06 6.74 5.11
N ALA A 71 -13.86 7.31 5.01
CA ALA A 71 -13.14 7.94 6.12
C ALA A 71 -13.96 9.08 6.76
N ASN A 72 -14.51 9.99 5.96
CA ASN A 72 -15.35 11.09 6.44
C ASN A 72 -16.65 10.62 7.12
N ASN A 73 -17.13 9.41 6.77
CA ASN A 73 -18.27 8.77 7.42
C ASN A 73 -17.90 8.02 8.72
N GLY A 74 -16.65 8.10 9.15
CA GLY A 74 -16.16 7.52 10.40
C GLY A 74 -15.60 6.11 10.27
N LYS A 75 -15.45 5.56 9.06
CA LYS A 75 -14.84 4.25 8.84
C LYS A 75 -13.33 4.36 8.74
N THR A 76 -12.60 3.38 9.23
CA THR A 76 -11.17 3.27 8.92
C THR A 76 -11.02 2.59 7.56
N VAL A 77 -10.08 3.05 6.76
CA VAL A 77 -9.83 2.57 5.41
C VAL A 77 -8.40 2.10 5.30
N ILE A 78 -8.21 0.89 4.78
CA ILE A 78 -6.92 0.35 4.37
C ILE A 78 -6.85 0.41 2.85
N MET A 79 -5.82 1.07 2.33
CA MET A 79 -5.48 1.11 0.92
C MET A 79 -4.28 0.18 0.68
N LEU A 80 -4.52 -0.95 0.01
CA LEU A 80 -3.49 -1.88 -0.44
C LEU A 80 -2.93 -1.42 -1.78
N GLY A 81 -1.65 -1.04 -1.79
CA GLY A 81 -1.00 -0.43 -2.94
C GLY A 81 -1.39 1.04 -3.05
N HIS A 82 -0.60 1.94 -2.45
CA HIS A 82 -0.73 3.37 -2.69
C HIS A 82 0.25 3.78 -3.80
N LYS A 83 0.50 5.08 -3.98
CA LYS A 83 1.35 5.59 -5.06
C LYS A 83 2.84 5.32 -4.84
N TYR A 84 3.27 5.03 -3.61
CA TYR A 84 4.68 5.04 -3.23
C TYR A 84 5.48 3.98 -3.98
N ILE A 85 5.00 2.73 -3.98
CA ILE A 85 5.67 1.65 -4.70
C ILE A 85 5.71 1.90 -6.21
N ASP A 86 4.64 2.44 -6.77
CA ASP A 86 4.55 2.71 -8.20
C ASP A 86 5.52 3.82 -8.63
N VAL A 87 5.62 4.91 -7.84
CA VAL A 87 6.60 5.97 -8.07
C VAL A 87 8.04 5.45 -7.92
N ALA A 88 8.28 4.59 -6.92
CA ALA A 88 9.59 3.99 -6.69
C ALA A 88 10.04 3.13 -7.88
N ILE A 89 9.16 2.24 -8.37
CA ILE A 89 9.40 1.41 -9.54
C ILE A 89 9.66 2.28 -10.77
N ALA A 90 8.84 3.31 -10.99
CA ALA A 90 8.96 4.15 -12.17
C ALA A 90 10.26 4.97 -12.21
N GLY A 91 10.74 5.40 -11.04
CA GLY A 91 12.02 6.09 -10.91
C GLY A 91 13.21 5.23 -11.32
N ILE A 92 13.11 3.92 -11.15
CA ILE A 92 14.18 2.98 -11.50
C ILE A 92 14.02 2.46 -12.94
N ILE A 93 12.82 2.05 -13.35
CA ILE A 93 12.62 1.31 -14.60
C ILE A 93 12.40 2.22 -15.81
N SER A 94 11.84 3.42 -15.64
CA SER A 94 11.45 4.27 -16.78
C SER A 94 11.82 5.75 -16.66
N ASN A 95 12.33 6.18 -15.51
CA ASN A 95 12.59 7.58 -15.18
C ASN A 95 11.34 8.50 -15.27
N ASN A 96 10.11 7.94 -15.16
CA ASN A 96 8.87 8.71 -15.23
C ASN A 96 8.30 9.15 -13.87
N ALA A 97 9.02 8.95 -12.76
CA ALA A 97 8.54 9.30 -11.42
C ALA A 97 7.95 10.72 -11.30
N PRO A 98 8.51 11.80 -11.91
CA PRO A 98 7.89 13.13 -11.84
C PRO A 98 6.47 13.19 -12.41
N LYS A 99 6.24 12.62 -13.59
CA LYS A 99 4.93 12.59 -14.24
C LYS A 99 3.90 11.83 -13.40
N LEU A 100 4.34 10.78 -12.69
CA LEU A 100 3.44 10.02 -11.82
C LEU A 100 2.98 10.83 -10.62
N ARG A 101 3.90 11.59 -10.01
CA ARG A 101 3.53 12.47 -8.89
C ARG A 101 2.48 13.50 -9.31
N GLU A 102 2.52 13.97 -10.55
CA GLU A 102 1.48 14.86 -11.11
C GLU A 102 0.13 14.15 -11.28
N LEU A 103 0.12 12.93 -11.80
CA LEU A 103 -1.13 12.16 -11.99
C LEU A 103 -1.76 11.71 -10.66
N ASP A 104 -0.94 11.45 -9.65
CA ASP A 104 -1.37 11.01 -8.32
C ASP A 104 -1.80 12.16 -7.39
N MET A 105 -1.97 13.39 -7.90
CA MET A 105 -2.40 14.54 -7.08
C MET A 105 -3.81 14.38 -6.50
N TYR A 106 -4.63 13.51 -7.08
CA TYR A 106 -6.00 13.22 -6.63
C TYR A 106 -6.08 12.05 -5.65
N THR A 107 -4.97 11.33 -5.44
CA THR A 107 -4.89 10.23 -4.49
C THR A 107 -4.77 10.83 -3.07
N PRO A 108 -5.67 10.52 -2.14
CA PRO A 108 -5.66 11.10 -0.80
C PRO A 108 -4.34 10.76 -0.09
N VAL A 109 -3.82 11.74 0.64
CA VAL A 109 -2.67 11.53 1.53
C VAL A 109 -3.14 10.63 2.68
N PRO A 110 -2.48 9.49 2.93
CA PRO A 110 -2.85 8.62 4.04
C PRO A 110 -2.51 9.29 5.37
N ASP A 111 -3.32 9.04 6.40
CA ASP A 111 -2.99 9.46 7.76
C ASP A 111 -1.82 8.63 8.31
N ILE A 112 -1.75 7.34 7.93
CA ILE A 112 -0.73 6.38 8.38
C ILE A 112 -0.21 5.60 7.18
N ILE A 113 1.11 5.42 7.09
CA ILE A 113 1.77 4.50 6.16
C ILE A 113 2.33 3.34 6.97
N VAL A 114 1.88 2.13 6.68
CA VAL A 114 2.47 0.90 7.22
C VAL A 114 3.35 0.29 6.15
N TYR A 115 4.66 0.28 6.40
CA TYR A 115 5.64 -0.30 5.50
C TYR A 115 6.07 -1.70 6.00
N PHE A 116 5.80 -2.71 5.19
CA PHE A 116 6.21 -4.10 5.40
C PHE A 116 7.58 -4.33 4.75
N ASP A 117 8.63 -4.28 5.56
CA ASP A 117 10.02 -4.51 5.15
C ASP A 117 10.32 -6.01 5.10
N GLU A 118 9.83 -6.65 4.05
CA GLU A 118 10.03 -8.08 3.81
C GLU A 118 11.38 -8.38 3.13
N PRO A 119 12.01 -9.53 3.44
CA PRO A 119 13.18 -9.98 2.71
C PRO A 119 12.88 -10.13 1.22
N GLU A 120 13.72 -9.54 0.37
CA GLU A 120 13.52 -9.49 -1.10
C GLU A 120 13.25 -10.88 -1.71
N GLY A 121 13.97 -11.91 -1.24
CA GLY A 121 13.81 -13.29 -1.69
C GLY A 121 12.42 -13.90 -1.44
N ARG A 122 11.64 -13.38 -0.47
CA ARG A 122 10.24 -13.81 -0.25
C ARG A 122 9.27 -13.14 -1.21
N CYS A 123 9.60 -11.93 -1.68
CA CYS A 123 8.77 -11.15 -2.57
C CYS A 123 8.90 -11.67 -4.01
N ILE A 124 10.10 -12.04 -4.47
CA ILE A 124 10.35 -12.45 -5.86
C ILE A 124 9.54 -13.70 -6.30
N VAL A 125 9.15 -14.59 -5.37
CA VAL A 125 8.50 -15.87 -5.68
C VAL A 125 7.12 -15.71 -6.36
N GLY A 126 6.42 -14.59 -6.15
CA GLY A 126 5.14 -14.30 -6.80
C GLY A 126 5.22 -13.81 -8.26
N GLY A 127 6.42 -13.49 -8.74
CA GLY A 127 6.66 -12.79 -10.01
C GLY A 127 7.36 -13.59 -11.10
N ASN A 128 7.27 -14.93 -11.10
CA ASN A 128 8.02 -15.79 -12.04
C ASN A 128 7.48 -15.77 -13.50
N LYS A 129 7.43 -14.58 -14.10
CA LYS A 129 7.11 -14.36 -15.51
C LYS A 129 8.16 -13.40 -16.08
N ARG A 130 8.59 -13.66 -17.33
CA ARG A 130 9.58 -12.81 -18.04
C ARG A 130 9.24 -11.32 -18.00
N GLU A 131 7.95 -10.98 -17.99
CA GLU A 131 7.48 -9.60 -17.94
C GLU A 131 7.98 -8.84 -16.70
N TYR A 132 8.24 -9.51 -15.58
CA TYR A 132 8.66 -8.88 -14.32
C TYR A 132 10.18 -8.84 -14.11
N GLU A 133 10.98 -9.35 -15.05
CA GLU A 133 12.45 -9.33 -14.96
C GLU A 133 13.03 -7.94 -14.65
N PRO A 134 12.54 -6.82 -15.23
CA PRO A 134 13.03 -5.50 -14.89
C PRO A 134 12.81 -5.11 -13.41
N ILE A 135 11.72 -5.57 -12.79
CA ILE A 135 11.47 -5.33 -11.36
C ILE A 135 12.35 -6.24 -10.51
N ILE A 136 12.42 -7.53 -10.86
CA ILE A 136 13.19 -8.53 -10.10
C ILE A 136 14.68 -8.18 -10.08
N ASN A 137 15.23 -7.77 -11.23
CA ASN A 137 16.64 -7.44 -11.37
C ASN A 137 17.04 -6.14 -10.64
N ASN A 138 16.07 -5.32 -10.24
CA ASN A 138 16.31 -4.02 -9.60
C ASN A 138 15.63 -3.90 -8.22
N VAL A 139 15.30 -5.03 -7.57
CA VAL A 139 14.50 -5.05 -6.34
C VAL A 139 15.10 -4.21 -5.21
N SER A 140 16.43 -4.25 -5.02
CA SER A 140 17.11 -3.49 -3.97
C SER A 140 17.09 -1.98 -4.24
N GLU A 141 17.28 -1.57 -5.49
CA GLU A 141 17.17 -0.15 -5.88
C GLU A 141 15.74 0.37 -5.73
N ILE A 142 14.75 -0.45 -6.09
CA ILE A 142 13.33 -0.14 -5.89
C ILE A 142 13.01 -0.01 -4.40
N LYS A 143 13.58 -0.88 -3.55
CA LYS A 143 13.43 -0.81 -2.10
C LYS A 143 13.94 0.52 -1.55
N ASP A 144 15.17 0.90 -1.90
CA ASP A 144 15.78 2.14 -1.44
C ASP A 144 14.99 3.35 -1.91
N ASN A 145 14.50 3.33 -3.15
CA ASN A 145 13.69 4.40 -3.70
C ASN A 145 12.32 4.48 -3.01
N LEU A 146 11.69 3.34 -2.69
CA LEU A 146 10.43 3.29 -1.95
C LEU A 146 10.56 3.86 -0.55
N ILE A 147 11.62 3.49 0.18
CA ILE A 147 11.90 4.04 1.50
C ILE A 147 12.07 5.56 1.43
N LYS A 148 12.76 6.08 0.39
CA LYS A 148 12.87 7.53 0.15
C LYS A 148 11.50 8.17 -0.12
N GLU A 149 10.67 7.59 -0.99
CA GLU A 149 9.34 8.14 -1.28
C GLU A 149 8.44 8.18 -0.04
N ILE A 150 8.46 7.13 0.79
CA ILE A 150 7.68 7.07 2.03
C ILE A 150 8.19 8.09 3.05
N THR A 151 9.51 8.22 3.23
CA THR A 151 10.10 9.10 4.24
C THR A 151 10.01 10.59 3.91
N GLN A 152 9.89 10.95 2.63
CA GLN A 152 9.67 12.34 2.21
C GLN A 152 8.26 12.86 2.56
N HIS A 153 7.33 11.98 2.93
CA HIS A 153 5.98 12.36 3.34
C HIS A 153 5.92 12.74 4.82
N THR A 154 5.88 14.04 5.09
CA THR A 154 5.87 14.60 6.45
C THR A 154 4.48 14.66 7.11
N LEU A 155 3.42 14.42 6.35
CA LEU A 155 2.03 14.54 6.80
C LEU A 155 1.45 13.22 7.34
N SER A 156 2.14 12.11 7.15
CA SER A 156 1.68 10.78 7.55
C SER A 156 2.53 10.25 8.69
N GLU A 157 1.91 9.56 9.64
CA GLU A 157 2.64 8.71 10.57
C GLU A 157 3.18 7.48 9.83
N ILE A 158 4.38 7.01 10.17
CA ILE A 158 5.00 5.87 9.48
C ILE A 158 5.29 4.74 10.48
N ILE A 159 4.73 3.57 10.22
CA ILE A 159 4.93 2.34 10.99
C ILE A 159 5.82 1.40 10.17
N TRP A 160 6.98 1.05 10.71
CA TRP A 160 7.95 0.16 10.07
C TRP A 160 7.86 -1.26 10.62
N ILE A 161 7.51 -2.22 9.76
CA ILE A 161 7.42 -3.65 10.12
C ILE A 161 8.62 -4.39 9.51
N ARG A 162 9.65 -4.67 10.32
CA ARG A 162 10.92 -5.27 9.87
C ARG A 162 11.01 -6.80 9.97
N LYS A 163 9.95 -7.48 10.42
CA LYS A 163 10.02 -8.92 10.72
C LYS A 163 8.70 -9.61 10.38
N THR A 164 8.72 -10.45 9.35
CA THR A 164 7.55 -11.24 8.91
C THR A 164 7.62 -12.70 9.34
N SER A 165 8.25 -12.96 10.48
CA SER A 165 8.10 -14.22 11.24
C SER A 165 7.08 -14.08 12.38
N VAL A 166 6.29 -13.01 12.37
CA VAL A 166 5.28 -12.68 13.38
C VAL A 166 3.93 -13.19 12.87
N ASP A 167 3.11 -13.68 13.78
CA ASP A 167 1.74 -14.10 13.49
C ASP A 167 0.95 -12.93 12.85
N VAL A 168 0.18 -13.21 11.80
CA VAL A 168 -0.63 -12.21 11.08
C VAL A 168 -1.61 -11.50 12.02
N GLU A 169 -2.17 -12.23 12.99
CA GLU A 169 -3.10 -11.69 13.99
C GLU A 169 -2.39 -10.75 14.97
N GLU A 170 -1.20 -11.12 15.44
CA GLU A 170 -0.40 -10.29 16.33
C GLU A 170 0.01 -8.99 15.62
N LEU A 171 0.45 -9.10 14.36
CA LEU A 171 0.84 -7.96 13.55
C LEU A 171 -0.35 -7.03 13.25
N ALA A 172 -1.50 -7.59 12.89
CA ALA A 172 -2.72 -6.82 12.70
C ALA A 172 -3.14 -6.10 14.00
N SER A 173 -3.13 -6.81 15.13
CA SER A 173 -3.47 -6.23 16.43
C SER A 173 -2.54 -5.09 16.82
N ALA A 174 -1.22 -5.25 16.59
CA ALA A 174 -0.23 -4.20 16.84
C ALA A 174 -0.47 -2.96 15.97
N ILE A 175 -0.72 -3.14 14.67
CA ILE A 175 -1.02 -2.03 13.76
C ILE A 175 -2.27 -1.28 14.24
N LEU A 176 -3.35 -1.97 14.58
CA LEU A 176 -4.59 -1.36 15.06
C LEU A 176 -4.38 -0.59 16.37
N HIS A 177 -3.57 -1.14 17.29
CA HIS A 177 -3.25 -0.50 18.57
C HIS A 177 -2.42 0.78 18.40
N ILE A 178 -1.31 0.72 17.66
CA ILE A 178 -0.42 1.86 17.42
C ILE A 178 -1.16 2.99 16.71
N SER A 179 -2.06 2.63 15.78
CA SER A 179 -2.85 3.60 15.04
C SER A 179 -3.90 4.34 15.88
N GLY A 180 -4.02 4.05 17.19
CA GLY A 180 -4.87 4.79 18.13
C GLY A 180 -6.38 4.59 17.92
N PHE A 181 -6.78 3.60 17.14
CA PHE A 181 -8.18 3.35 16.82
C PHE A 181 -8.84 2.45 17.85
N HIS A 182 -10.01 2.88 18.32
CA HIS A 182 -10.86 2.06 19.18
C HIS A 182 -11.81 1.26 18.30
N PHE A 183 -11.57 -0.05 18.18
CA PHE A 183 -12.42 -0.95 17.40
C PHE A 183 -13.23 -1.87 18.30
N THR A 184 -14.40 -2.29 17.80
CA THR A 184 -15.15 -3.40 18.41
C THR A 184 -14.87 -4.66 17.61
N LEU A 185 -14.23 -5.66 18.25
CA LEU A 185 -13.99 -6.97 17.64
C LEU A 185 -15.32 -7.67 17.35
N ARG A 186 -15.44 -8.35 16.20
CA ARG A 186 -16.52 -9.33 16.02
C ARG A 186 -16.32 -10.46 17.03
N LYS A 187 -17.35 -10.78 17.81
CA LYS A 187 -17.36 -12.04 18.55
C LYS A 187 -17.23 -13.19 17.54
N PRO A 188 -16.38 -14.20 17.79
CA PRO A 188 -16.34 -15.40 16.97
C PRO A 188 -17.74 -16.01 16.91
N LYS A 189 -18.16 -16.47 15.72
CA LYS A 189 -19.34 -17.33 15.57
C LYS A 189 -18.98 -18.77 15.90
#